data_AF-A0A1Q9NWP3-F1
#
_entry.id   AF-A0A1Q9NWP3-F1
#
_cell.length_a   1.000
_cell.length_b   1.000
_cell.length_c   1.000
_cell.angle_alpha   90.00
_cell.angle_beta   90.00
_cell.angle_gamma   90.00
#
_symmetry.space_group_name_H-M   'P 1'
#
loop_
_entity.id
_entity.type
_entity.pdbx_description
1 polymer ?
#
loop_
_entity_poly.entity_id
_entity_poly.type
_entity_poly.pdbx_seq_one_letter_code
_entity_poly.pdbx_strand_id
1 'polypeptide(L)'
;MSLNSKSETQSAEDDHSFFKNLLKKQIKIALFLTLVGIVIFAIAIFLVIWWVENSEIGGFGIWTINDWSILNLIIFTFYLAILEAIVITILASIVFVILYFTWYTKLPDEDKALFKFKKTEKEQKRWKKITERWGRGKESGGFGIFIFLSFLVFIFLDGTLETNFGGLSYSYWLFTWLKGFVVMSIVFFFGFLGYALWFLRQSD
;
A
#
# COMPACT_ATOMS: atom_id res chain seq x y z
N MET A 1 -0.07 22.71 35.20
CA MET A 1 0.18 21.70 34.15
C MET A 1 -1.08 21.34 33.35
N SER A 2 -2.09 22.24 33.24
CA SER A 2 -3.41 21.95 32.61
C SER A 2 -3.78 22.86 31.42
N LEU A 3 -2.86 23.71 30.95
CA LEU A 3 -3.15 24.67 29.87
C LEU A 3 -2.91 24.09 28.47
N ASN A 4 -2.17 22.98 28.35
CA ASN A 4 -1.80 22.42 27.05
C ASN A 4 -2.87 21.49 26.44
N SER A 5 -3.78 20.94 27.25
CA SER A 5 -4.83 20.03 26.75
C SER A 5 -6.01 20.76 26.11
N LYS A 6 -6.26 22.03 26.47
CA LYS A 6 -7.36 22.84 25.92
C LYS A 6 -7.05 23.41 24.52
N SER A 7 -5.79 23.72 24.22
CA SER A 7 -5.41 24.23 22.89
C SER A 7 -5.42 23.14 21.82
N GLU A 8 -5.08 21.89 22.16
CA GLU A 8 -5.18 20.75 21.23
C GLU A 8 -6.64 20.36 20.95
N THR A 9 -7.53 20.44 21.94
CA THR A 9 -8.96 20.13 21.73
C THR A 9 -9.69 21.19 20.91
N GLN A 10 -9.37 22.48 21.09
CA GLN A 10 -9.96 23.57 20.27
C GLN A 10 -9.49 23.52 18.80
N SER A 11 -8.22 23.20 18.54
CA SER A 11 -7.70 23.04 17.17
C SER A 11 -8.40 21.90 16.41
N ALA A 12 -8.67 20.78 17.09
CA ALA A 12 -9.34 19.63 16.47
C ALA A 12 -10.84 19.86 16.24
N GLU A 13 -11.54 20.58 17.14
CA GLU A 13 -12.95 20.95 16.97
C GLU A 13 -13.15 21.94 15.81
N ASP A 14 -12.27 22.94 15.67
CA ASP A 14 -12.32 23.89 14.56
C ASP A 14 -12.05 23.20 13.21
N ASP A 15 -11.06 22.32 13.13
CA ASP A 15 -10.77 21.54 11.92
C ASP A 15 -11.95 20.64 11.54
N HIS A 16 -12.55 19.94 12.51
CA HIS A 16 -13.65 19.03 12.26
C HIS A 16 -14.93 19.77 11.82
N SER A 17 -15.18 20.97 12.34
CA SER A 17 -16.30 21.82 11.94
C SER A 17 -16.09 22.45 10.55
N PHE A 18 -14.85 22.82 10.22
CA PHE A 18 -14.43 23.32 8.91
C PHE A 18 -14.61 22.26 7.82
N PHE A 19 -14.11 21.04 8.02
CA PHE A 19 -14.28 19.93 7.08
C PHE A 19 -15.75 19.58 6.87
N LYS A 20 -16.55 19.56 7.95
CA LYS A 20 -17.99 19.28 7.89
C LYS A 20 -18.75 20.33 7.08
N ASN A 21 -18.38 21.61 7.20
CA ASN A 21 -18.98 22.70 6.42
C ASN A 21 -18.54 22.69 4.95
N LEU A 22 -17.28 22.35 4.67
CA LEU A 22 -16.78 22.11 3.30
C LEU A 22 -17.49 20.95 2.62
N LEU A 23 -17.65 19.82 3.32
CA LEU A 23 -18.37 18.64 2.83
C LEU A 23 -19.84 18.96 2.55
N LYS A 24 -20.53 19.68 3.45
CA LYS A 24 -21.91 20.12 3.20
C LYS A 24 -22.01 21.03 1.98
N LYS A 25 -21.05 21.93 1.78
CA LYS A 25 -21.04 22.88 0.66
C LYS A 25 -20.73 22.20 -0.69
N GLN A 26 -20.02 21.07 -0.67
CA GLN A 26 -19.55 20.35 -1.87
C GLN A 26 -20.16 18.94 -1.98
N ILE A 27 -21.24 18.63 -1.25
CA ILE A 27 -21.77 17.26 -1.13
C ILE A 27 -22.14 16.63 -2.47
N LYS A 28 -22.57 17.45 -3.44
CA LYS A 28 -22.85 16.99 -4.82
C LYS A 28 -21.60 16.47 -5.53
N ILE A 29 -20.45 17.14 -5.34
CA ILE A 29 -19.17 16.72 -5.91
C ILE A 29 -18.64 15.50 -5.17
N ALA A 30 -18.77 15.46 -3.84
CA ALA A 30 -18.41 14.28 -3.06
C ALA A 30 -19.21 13.04 -3.49
N LEU A 31 -20.54 13.17 -3.63
CA LEU A 31 -21.42 12.10 -4.08
C LEU A 31 -21.08 11.65 -5.51
N PHE A 32 -20.81 12.60 -6.41
CA PHE A 32 -20.34 12.30 -7.77
C PHE A 32 -19.03 11.50 -7.77
N LEU A 33 -18.02 11.92 -6.98
CA LEU A 33 -16.75 11.22 -6.86
C LEU A 33 -16.93 9.81 -6.29
N THR A 34 -17.79 9.65 -5.28
CA THR A 34 -18.13 8.32 -4.73
C THR A 34 -18.78 7.43 -5.79
N LEU A 35 -19.73 7.94 -6.57
CA LEU A 35 -20.38 7.19 -7.64
C LEU A 35 -19.37 6.76 -8.71
N VAL A 36 -18.50 7.68 -9.15
CA VAL A 36 -17.41 7.38 -10.09
C VAL A 36 -16.50 6.30 -9.51
N GLY A 37 -16.11 6.41 -8.24
CA GLY A 37 -15.28 5.42 -7.53
C GLY A 37 -15.90 4.02 -7.52
N ILE A 38 -17.21 3.91 -7.26
CA ILE A 38 -17.94 2.63 -7.31
C ILE A 38 -17.90 2.02 -8.72
N VAL A 39 -18.14 2.84 -9.76
CA VAL A 39 -18.08 2.37 -11.16
C VAL A 39 -16.70 1.84 -11.51
N ILE A 40 -15.64 2.54 -11.11
CA ILE A 40 -14.28 2.07 -11.39
C ILE A 40 -13.95 0.80 -10.61
N PHE A 41 -14.37 0.71 -9.35
CA PHE A 41 -14.17 -0.49 -8.55
C PHE A 41 -14.88 -1.70 -9.16
N ALA A 42 -16.11 -1.52 -9.68
CA ALA A 42 -16.82 -2.56 -10.41
C ALA A 42 -16.08 -2.97 -11.70
N ILE A 43 -15.51 -2.02 -12.44
CA ILE A 43 -14.67 -2.30 -13.62
C ILE A 43 -13.42 -3.10 -13.21
N ALA A 44 -12.76 -2.74 -12.10
CA ALA A 44 -11.59 -3.45 -11.62
C ALA A 44 -11.92 -4.91 -11.25
N ILE A 45 -13.04 -5.15 -10.56
CA ILE A 45 -13.52 -6.51 -10.28
C ILE A 45 -13.80 -7.27 -11.57
N PHE A 46 -14.49 -6.63 -12.52
CA PHE A 46 -14.79 -7.23 -13.81
C PHE A 46 -13.51 -7.61 -14.57
N LEU A 47 -12.48 -6.77 -14.57
CA LEU A 47 -11.19 -7.06 -15.18
C LEU A 47 -10.49 -8.25 -14.54
N VAL A 48 -10.57 -8.39 -13.21
CA VAL A 48 -10.03 -9.56 -12.50
C VAL A 48 -10.77 -10.82 -12.89
N ILE A 49 -12.11 -10.81 -12.88
CA ILE A 49 -12.93 -11.96 -13.28
C ILE A 49 -12.63 -12.34 -14.74
N TRP A 50 -12.65 -11.36 -15.64
CA TRP A 50 -12.34 -11.55 -17.05
C TRP A 50 -10.95 -12.16 -17.25
N TRP A 51 -9.94 -11.68 -16.52
CA TRP A 51 -8.59 -12.24 -16.58
C TRP A 51 -8.54 -13.68 -16.07
N VAL A 52 -9.23 -14.01 -14.97
CA VAL A 52 -9.30 -15.38 -14.44
C VAL A 52 -9.94 -16.32 -15.47
N GLU A 53 -11.00 -15.87 -16.15
CA GLU A 53 -11.70 -16.66 -17.17
C GLU A 53 -10.94 -16.81 -18.49
N ASN A 54 -10.02 -15.90 -18.82
CA ASN A 54 -9.36 -15.85 -20.13
C ASN A 54 -7.84 -16.08 -20.09
N SER A 55 -7.26 -16.38 -18.92
CA SER A 55 -5.82 -16.62 -18.78
C SER A 55 -5.51 -18.06 -18.42
N GLU A 56 -4.35 -18.53 -18.86
CA GLU A 56 -3.82 -19.85 -18.50
C GLU A 56 -3.59 -19.98 -16.98
N ILE A 57 -3.13 -18.90 -16.34
CA ILE A 57 -2.87 -18.85 -14.88
C ILE A 57 -4.18 -18.86 -14.08
N GLY A 58 -5.25 -18.28 -14.64
CA GLY A 58 -6.60 -18.38 -14.08
C GLY A 58 -7.30 -19.71 -14.40
N GLY A 59 -6.64 -20.60 -15.15
CA GLY A 59 -7.20 -21.88 -15.54
C GLY A 59 -8.47 -21.74 -16.38
N PHE A 60 -8.60 -20.67 -17.16
CA PHE A 60 -9.79 -20.39 -17.97
C PHE A 60 -11.11 -20.46 -17.19
N GLY A 61 -11.10 -20.11 -15.90
CA GLY A 61 -12.28 -20.10 -15.03
C GLY A 61 -12.80 -21.48 -14.59
N ILE A 62 -12.13 -22.57 -14.94
CA ILE A 62 -12.53 -23.94 -14.53
C ILE A 62 -11.78 -24.45 -13.30
N TRP A 63 -10.68 -23.80 -12.91
CA TRP A 63 -9.88 -24.22 -11.77
C TRP A 63 -10.57 -23.95 -10.44
N THR A 64 -10.54 -24.96 -9.58
CA THR A 64 -10.91 -24.84 -8.17
C THR A 64 -9.70 -24.42 -7.34
N ILE A 65 -9.90 -24.04 -6.08
CA ILE A 65 -8.78 -23.70 -5.16
C ILE A 65 -7.72 -24.81 -5.11
N ASN A 66 -8.11 -26.08 -5.28
CA ASN A 66 -7.19 -27.21 -5.24
C ASN A 66 -6.24 -27.27 -6.43
N ASP A 67 -6.62 -26.66 -7.56
CA ASP A 67 -5.83 -26.62 -8.79
C ASP A 67 -4.81 -25.47 -8.80
N TRP A 68 -4.88 -24.57 -7.82
CA TRP A 68 -3.91 -23.51 -7.67
C TRP A 68 -2.59 -24.07 -7.14
N SER A 69 -1.49 -23.60 -7.71
CA SER A 69 -0.15 -23.79 -7.18
C SER A 69 0.33 -22.50 -6.50
N ILE A 70 1.41 -22.60 -5.74
CA ILE A 70 2.01 -21.42 -5.11
C ILE A 70 2.55 -20.47 -6.16
N LEU A 71 3.12 -21.01 -7.25
CA LEU A 71 3.57 -20.22 -8.38
C LEU A 71 2.42 -19.40 -8.98
N ASN A 72 1.26 -20.03 -9.22
CA ASN A 72 0.09 -19.34 -9.76
C ASN A 72 -0.40 -18.24 -8.82
N LEU A 73 -0.38 -18.49 -7.50
CA LEU A 73 -0.74 -17.49 -6.49
C LEU A 73 0.23 -16.30 -6.49
N ILE A 74 1.54 -16.55 -6.60
CA ILE A 74 2.56 -15.49 -6.70
C ILE A 74 2.32 -14.65 -7.95
N ILE A 75 2.17 -15.27 -9.12
CA ILE A 75 1.96 -14.56 -10.39
C ILE A 75 0.66 -13.77 -10.33
N PHE A 76 -0.42 -14.35 -9.80
CA PHE A 76 -1.69 -13.65 -9.60
C PHE A 76 -1.56 -12.46 -8.66
N THR A 77 -0.77 -12.57 -7.59
CA THR A 77 -0.49 -11.46 -6.68
C THR A 77 0.26 -10.32 -7.38
N PHE A 78 1.27 -10.64 -8.20
CA PHE A 78 1.95 -9.64 -9.02
C PHE A 78 1.01 -8.99 -10.03
N TYR A 79 0.14 -9.77 -10.67
CA TYR A 79 -0.87 -9.24 -11.57
C TYR A 79 -1.82 -8.27 -10.86
N LEU A 80 -2.32 -8.63 -9.68
CA LEU A 80 -3.16 -7.75 -8.86
C LEU A 80 -2.42 -6.48 -8.44
N ALA A 81 -1.15 -6.58 -8.04
CA ALA A 81 -0.34 -5.41 -7.67
C ALA A 81 -0.12 -4.46 -8.87
N ILE A 82 0.12 -5.01 -10.06
CA ILE A 82 0.25 -4.22 -11.29
C ILE A 82 -1.09 -3.58 -11.65
N LEU A 83 -2.20 -4.33 -11.58
CA LEU A 83 -3.53 -3.84 -11.86
C LEU A 83 -3.90 -2.71 -10.90
N GLU A 84 -3.67 -2.89 -9.61
CA GLU A 84 -3.87 -1.89 -8.58
C GLU A 84 -3.02 -0.65 -8.86
N ALA A 85 -1.72 -0.82 -9.14
CA ALA A 85 -0.85 0.29 -9.49
C ALA A 85 -1.36 1.07 -10.71
N ILE A 86 -1.79 0.39 -11.77
CA ILE A 86 -2.34 1.02 -12.98
C ILE A 86 -3.65 1.75 -12.67
N VAL A 87 -4.61 1.07 -12.04
CA VAL A 87 -5.94 1.64 -11.74
C VAL A 87 -5.80 2.83 -10.80
N ILE A 88 -5.10 2.68 -9.67
CA ILE A 88 -4.90 3.77 -8.71
C ILE A 88 -4.15 4.93 -9.37
N THR A 89 -3.10 4.66 -10.16
CA THR A 89 -2.34 5.73 -10.83
C THR A 89 -3.21 6.49 -11.81
N ILE A 90 -4.00 5.81 -12.64
CA ILE A 90 -4.92 6.45 -13.59
C ILE A 90 -5.96 7.29 -12.84
N LEU A 91 -6.56 6.74 -11.78
CA LEU A 91 -7.58 7.46 -11.01
C LEU A 91 -7.04 8.67 -10.27
N ALA A 92 -5.92 8.50 -9.57
CA ALA A 92 -5.24 9.59 -8.91
C ALA A 92 -4.89 10.70 -9.91
N SER A 93 -4.41 10.31 -11.10
CA SER A 93 -4.09 11.26 -12.17
C SER A 93 -5.33 12.03 -12.65
N ILE A 94 -6.46 11.36 -12.89
CA ILE A 94 -7.70 12.00 -13.33
C ILE A 94 -8.21 12.99 -12.26
N VAL A 95 -8.28 12.55 -11.00
CA VAL A 95 -8.72 13.41 -9.89
C VAL A 95 -7.79 14.61 -9.74
N PHE A 96 -6.49 14.38 -9.81
CA PHE A 96 -5.49 15.45 -9.72
C PHE A 96 -5.64 16.45 -10.87
N VAL A 97 -5.83 15.98 -12.11
CA VAL A 97 -6.05 16.84 -13.28
C VAL A 97 -7.32 17.65 -13.13
N ILE A 98 -8.43 17.05 -12.69
CA ILE A 98 -9.70 17.76 -12.48
C ILE A 98 -9.56 18.83 -11.40
N LEU A 99 -8.96 18.48 -10.25
CA LEU A 99 -8.74 19.42 -9.16
C LEU A 99 -7.80 20.54 -9.57
N TYR A 100 -6.68 20.21 -10.22
CA TYR A 100 -5.72 21.17 -10.74
C TYR A 100 -6.38 22.10 -11.75
N PHE A 101 -7.14 21.57 -12.71
CA PHE A 101 -7.83 22.37 -13.72
C PHE A 101 -8.90 23.29 -13.10
N THR A 102 -9.72 22.77 -12.20
CA THR A 102 -10.78 23.53 -11.51
C THR A 102 -10.19 24.62 -10.61
N TRP A 103 -9.06 24.34 -9.97
CA TRP A 103 -8.35 25.31 -9.15
C TRP A 103 -7.66 26.36 -10.02
N TYR A 104 -6.94 25.94 -11.06
CA TYR A 104 -6.22 26.81 -11.98
C TYR A 104 -7.13 27.76 -12.75
N THR A 105 -8.30 27.29 -13.18
CA THR A 105 -9.30 28.13 -13.88
C THR A 105 -9.93 29.18 -12.97
N LYS A 106 -9.98 28.94 -11.65
CA LYS A 106 -10.55 29.88 -10.65
C LYS A 106 -9.55 30.88 -10.10
N LEU A 107 -8.27 30.76 -10.43
CA LEU A 107 -7.24 31.71 -10.00
C LEU A 107 -7.36 33.04 -10.78
N PRO A 108 -7.29 34.20 -10.11
CA PRO A 108 -7.12 35.50 -10.76
C PRO A 108 -5.86 35.52 -11.63
N ASP A 109 -5.88 36.26 -12.73
CA ASP A 109 -4.76 36.26 -13.68
C ASP A 109 -3.47 36.86 -13.10
N GLU A 110 -3.59 37.71 -12.07
CA GLU A 110 -2.47 38.25 -11.29
C GLU A 110 -1.70 37.16 -10.53
N ASP A 111 -2.41 36.18 -9.95
CA ASP A 111 -1.81 35.06 -9.22
C ASP A 111 -1.22 34.01 -10.17
N LYS A 112 -1.81 33.81 -11.35
CA LYS A 112 -1.25 32.92 -12.39
C LYS A 112 0.12 33.40 -12.89
N ALA A 113 0.34 34.72 -12.91
CA ALA A 113 1.63 35.30 -13.29
C ALA A 113 2.72 35.02 -12.24
N LEU A 114 2.37 34.99 -10.95
CA LEU A 114 3.31 34.65 -9.87
C LEU A 114 3.79 33.20 -9.95
N PHE A 115 2.97 32.25 -10.42
CA PHE A 115 3.38 30.84 -10.62
C PHE A 115 4.35 30.64 -11.78
N LYS A 116 4.34 31.51 -12.81
CA LYS A 116 5.36 31.49 -13.88
C LYS A 116 6.75 31.93 -13.38
N PHE A 117 6.82 32.75 -12.32
CA PHE A 117 8.07 33.32 -11.81
C PHE A 117 8.61 32.64 -10.53
N LYS A 118 7.78 31.89 -9.78
CA LYS A 118 8.16 31.28 -8.48
C LYS A 118 8.66 29.84 -8.55
N LYS A 119 9.39 29.45 -9.59
CA LYS A 119 10.20 28.21 -9.58
C LYS A 119 11.48 28.37 -8.71
N THR A 120 11.38 29.08 -7.59
CA THR A 120 12.50 29.49 -6.75
C THR A 120 12.83 28.38 -5.75
N GLU A 121 14.11 27.99 -5.67
CA GLU A 121 14.75 26.96 -4.82
C GLU A 121 14.15 26.71 -3.40
N LYS A 122 13.49 27.70 -2.80
CA LYS A 122 12.90 27.61 -1.46
C LYS A 122 11.73 26.63 -1.38
N GLU A 123 10.96 26.43 -2.45
CA GLU A 123 9.84 25.47 -2.44
C GLU A 123 10.33 24.01 -2.54
N GLN A 124 11.37 23.73 -3.34
CA GLN A 124 11.98 22.39 -3.41
C GLN A 124 12.47 21.89 -2.04
N LYS A 125 13.06 22.77 -1.21
CA LYS A 125 13.52 22.42 0.15
C LYS A 125 12.36 22.16 1.12
N ARG A 126 11.19 22.76 0.90
CA ARG A 126 10.01 22.57 1.75
C ARG A 126 9.28 21.27 1.42
N TRP A 127 9.17 20.92 0.14
CA TRP A 127 8.62 19.64 -0.31
C TRP A 127 9.46 18.45 0.18
N LYS A 128 10.80 18.56 0.15
CA LYS A 128 11.72 17.52 0.64
C LYS A 128 11.55 17.21 2.14
N LYS A 129 11.31 18.24 2.97
CA LYS A 129 11.04 18.06 4.42
C LYS A 129 9.68 17.46 4.72
N ILE A 130 8.68 17.66 3.86
CA ILE A 130 7.34 17.07 4.03
C ILE A 130 7.37 15.60 3.62
N THR A 131 8.06 15.24 2.53
CA THR A 131 8.26 13.83 2.12
C THR A 131 9.06 13.04 3.16
N GLU A 132 10.11 13.61 3.76
CA GLU A 132 10.86 12.96 4.85
C GLU A 132 10.03 12.72 6.11
N ARG A 133 8.99 13.52 6.35
CA ARG A 133 8.14 13.41 7.54
C ARG A 133 7.01 12.38 7.34
N TRP A 134 6.54 12.23 6.10
CA TRP A 134 5.56 11.20 5.71
C TRP A 134 6.18 9.80 5.54
N GLY A 135 7.50 9.71 5.29
CA GLY A 135 8.22 8.43 5.19
C GLY A 135 8.63 7.79 6.53
N ARG A 136 8.33 8.40 7.68
CA ARG A 136 8.59 7.82 9.02
C ARG A 136 7.35 7.15 9.62
N GLY A 137 6.59 6.42 8.79
CA GLY A 137 5.72 5.38 9.32
C GLY A 137 6.61 4.36 10.04
N LYS A 138 6.42 4.19 11.35
CA LYS A 138 6.94 3.03 12.09
C LYS A 138 6.26 1.78 11.54
N GLU A 139 6.72 1.31 10.39
CA GLU A 139 6.20 0.09 9.79
C GLU A 139 6.96 -1.10 10.37
N SER A 140 6.46 -1.62 11.50
CA SER A 140 6.87 -2.90 12.06
C SER A 140 6.33 -4.09 11.23
N GLY A 141 6.26 -3.95 9.91
CA GLY A 141 5.70 -4.95 8.99
C GLY A 141 6.74 -5.89 8.37
N GLY A 142 8.04 -5.57 8.47
CA GLY A 142 9.09 -6.34 7.79
C GLY A 142 9.20 -7.79 8.25
N PHE A 143 8.96 -8.09 9.53
CA PHE A 143 9.08 -9.45 10.08
C PHE A 143 8.20 -10.47 9.36
N GLY A 144 6.95 -10.10 9.04
CA GLY A 144 6.02 -10.97 8.32
C GLY A 144 6.48 -11.27 6.89
N ILE A 145 7.04 -10.27 6.20
CA ILE A 145 7.57 -10.42 4.85
C ILE A 145 8.76 -11.40 4.84
N PHE A 146 9.66 -11.31 5.81
CA PHE A 146 10.79 -12.23 5.87
C PHE A 146 10.38 -13.68 6.19
N ILE A 147 9.39 -13.90 7.07
CA ILE A 147 8.84 -15.24 7.30
C ILE A 147 8.21 -15.79 6.02
N PHE A 148 7.41 -14.98 5.33
CA PHE A 148 6.79 -15.38 4.07
C PHE A 148 7.85 -15.71 3.00
N LEU A 149 8.90 -14.89 2.90
CA LEU A 149 10.00 -15.14 1.97
C LEU A 149 10.76 -16.43 2.31
N SER A 150 11.05 -16.67 3.59
CA SER A 150 11.68 -17.93 4.02
C SER A 150 10.80 -19.15 3.73
N PHE A 151 9.49 -19.02 3.91
CA PHE A 151 8.53 -20.05 3.54
C PHE A 151 8.57 -20.36 2.03
N LEU A 152 8.59 -19.32 1.18
CA LEU A 152 8.74 -19.50 -0.27
C LEU A 152 10.07 -20.16 -0.65
N VAL A 153 11.17 -19.83 0.03
CA VAL A 153 12.47 -20.47 -0.20
C VAL A 153 12.41 -21.96 0.11
N PHE A 154 11.77 -22.38 1.20
CA PHE A 154 11.65 -23.80 1.53
C PHE A 154 10.83 -24.57 0.49
N ILE A 155 9.74 -24.00 0.01
CA ILE A 155 8.94 -24.61 -1.06
C ILE A 155 9.74 -24.69 -2.37
N PHE A 156 10.49 -23.64 -2.69
CA PHE A 156 11.38 -23.64 -3.86
C PHE A 156 12.42 -24.76 -3.75
N LEU A 157 13.04 -24.95 -2.58
CA LEU A 157 14.00 -26.02 -2.34
C LEU A 157 13.38 -27.41 -2.39
N ASP A 158 12.13 -27.56 -1.94
CA ASP A 158 11.38 -28.81 -2.01
C ASP A 158 10.85 -29.11 -3.44
N GLY A 159 10.94 -28.16 -4.37
CA GLY A 159 10.46 -28.30 -5.75
C GLY A 159 8.94 -28.34 -5.90
N THR A 160 8.20 -27.95 -4.86
CA THR A 160 6.72 -28.07 -4.82
C THR A 160 5.99 -26.80 -5.28
N LEU A 161 6.70 -25.82 -5.86
CA LEU A 161 6.13 -24.54 -6.27
C LEU A 161 5.01 -24.66 -7.31
N GLU A 162 5.19 -25.57 -8.26
CA GLU A 162 4.23 -25.84 -9.34
C GLU A 162 3.21 -26.91 -8.92
N THR A 163 3.36 -27.50 -7.74
CA THR A 163 2.43 -28.52 -7.26
C THR A 163 1.12 -27.87 -6.84
N ASN A 164 0.02 -28.41 -7.35
CA ASN A 164 -1.33 -28.01 -6.99
C ASN A 164 -1.59 -28.22 -5.49
N PHE A 165 -2.36 -27.33 -4.87
CA PHE A 165 -2.67 -27.41 -3.44
C PHE A 165 -3.33 -28.73 -3.05
N GLY A 166 -4.15 -29.31 -3.93
CA GLY A 166 -4.75 -30.63 -3.71
C GLY A 166 -3.74 -31.78 -3.66
N GLY A 167 -2.52 -31.59 -4.18
CA GLY A 167 -1.44 -32.58 -4.17
C GLY A 167 -0.61 -32.57 -2.88
N LEU A 168 -0.75 -31.55 -2.03
CA LEU A 168 0.03 -31.38 -0.81
C LEU A 168 -0.84 -31.59 0.44
N SER A 169 -0.34 -32.39 1.38
CA SER A 169 -1.03 -32.61 2.65
C SER A 169 -1.08 -31.33 3.49
N TYR A 170 -2.11 -31.17 4.32
CA TYR A 170 -2.18 -30.05 5.28
C TYR A 170 -0.93 -29.97 6.19
N SER A 171 -0.41 -31.12 6.62
CA SER A 171 0.80 -31.20 7.44
C SER A 171 2.03 -30.63 6.74
N TYR A 172 2.13 -30.75 5.42
CA TYR A 172 3.22 -30.14 4.65
C TYR A 172 3.22 -28.62 4.83
N TRP A 173 2.07 -27.97 4.65
CA TRP A 173 1.93 -26.53 4.81
C TRP A 173 2.33 -26.06 6.20
N LEU A 174 1.84 -26.74 7.24
CA LEU A 174 2.15 -26.41 8.63
C LEU A 174 3.65 -26.57 8.93
N PHE A 175 4.25 -27.70 8.52
CA PHE A 175 5.67 -27.96 8.79
C PHE A 175 6.59 -27.02 8.00
N THR A 176 6.28 -26.72 6.74
CA THR A 176 7.07 -25.80 5.93
C THR A 176 6.99 -24.38 6.47
N TRP A 177 5.82 -23.96 6.97
CA TRP A 177 5.65 -22.68 7.66
C TRP A 177 6.45 -22.62 8.97
N LEU A 178 6.39 -23.67 9.81
CA LEU A 178 7.17 -23.76 11.05
C LEU A 178 8.67 -23.75 10.80
N LYS A 179 9.15 -24.45 9.75
CA LYS A 179 10.56 -24.42 9.33
C LYS A 179 11.01 -22.99 9.00
N GLY A 180 10.23 -22.27 8.20
CA GLY A 180 10.49 -20.86 7.88
C GLY A 180 10.54 -19.98 9.12
N PHE A 181 9.58 -20.15 10.02
CA PHE A 181 9.52 -19.41 11.29
C PHE A 181 10.75 -19.66 12.18
N VAL A 182 11.18 -20.92 12.32
CA VAL A 182 12.35 -21.29 13.12
C VAL A 182 13.63 -20.68 12.55
N VAL A 183 13.85 -20.80 11.23
CA VAL A 183 15.03 -20.20 10.58
C VAL A 183 15.06 -18.69 10.78
N MET A 184 13.94 -18.00 10.58
CA MET A 184 13.88 -16.56 10.78
C MET A 184 14.13 -16.17 12.23
N SER A 185 13.57 -16.90 13.19
CA SER A 185 13.80 -16.67 14.62
C SER A 185 15.28 -16.78 14.99
N ILE A 186 15.99 -17.75 14.40
CA ILE A 186 17.43 -17.92 14.57
C ILE A 186 18.20 -16.71 14.00
N VAL A 187 17.89 -16.29 12.77
CA VAL A 187 18.56 -15.14 12.13
C VAL A 187 18.36 -13.86 12.96
N PHE A 188 17.13 -13.60 13.41
CA PHE A 188 16.83 -12.44 14.25
C PHE A 188 17.51 -12.52 15.61
N PHE A 189 17.55 -13.70 16.24
CA PHE A 189 18.21 -13.91 17.53
C PHE A 189 19.72 -13.57 17.44
N PHE A 190 20.42 -14.09 16.44
CA PHE A 190 21.85 -13.78 16.24
C PHE A 190 22.09 -12.32 15.86
N GLY A 191 21.23 -11.74 15.00
CA GLY A 191 21.32 -10.32 14.65
C GLY A 191 21.13 -9.42 15.87
N PHE A 192 20.14 -9.73 16.72
CA PHE A 192 19.88 -9.02 17.97
C PHE A 192 21.05 -9.17 18.96
N LEU A 193 21.59 -10.38 19.13
CA LEU A 193 22.73 -10.64 20.01
C LEU A 193 23.96 -9.83 19.57
N GLY A 194 24.25 -9.80 18.25
CA GLY A 194 25.34 -9.01 17.70
C GLY A 194 25.15 -7.51 17.92
N TYR A 195 23.93 -7.01 17.72
CA TYR A 195 23.58 -5.61 18.01
C TYR A 195 23.73 -5.27 19.51
N ALA A 196 23.27 -6.15 20.40
CA ALA A 196 23.38 -5.96 21.84
C ALA A 196 24.85 -5.92 22.30
N LEU A 197 25.69 -6.83 21.80
CA LEU A 197 27.13 -6.84 22.08
C LEU A 197 27.84 -5.59 21.54
N TRP A 198 27.47 -5.14 20.33
CA TRP A 198 28.00 -3.89 19.76
C TRP A 198 27.59 -2.65 20.58
N PHE A 199 26.33 -2.61 21.05
CA PHE A 199 25.82 -1.52 21.87
C PHE A 199 26.50 -1.46 23.24
N LEU A 200 26.67 -2.61 23.91
CA LEU A 200 27.38 -2.70 25.19
C LEU A 200 28.84 -2.23 25.06
N ARG A 201 29.49 -2.50 23.92
CA ARG A 201 30.86 -2.01 23.66
C ARG A 201 30.95 -0.48 23.47
N GLN A 202 29.86 0.20 23.11
CA GLN A 202 29.87 1.67 22.98
C GLN A 202 29.53 2.39 24.29
N SER A 203 28.99 1.68 25.29
CA SER A 203 28.69 2.26 26.61
C SER A 203 29.87 2.23 27.58
N ASP A 204 30.93 1.50 27.24
CA ASP A 204 32.23 1.49 27.94
C ASP A 204 33.22 2.45 27.26
#